data_AF-A0A7S0LWC7-F1
#
_entry.id   AF-A0A7S0LWC7-F1
#
_cell.length_a   1.000
_cell.length_b   1.000
_cell.length_c   1.000
_cell.angle_alpha   90.00
_cell.angle_beta   90.00
_cell.angle_gamma   90.00
#
_symmetry.space_group_name_H-M   'P 1'
#
loop_
_entity.id
_entity.type
_entity.pdbx_description
1 polymer ?
#
loop_
_entity_poly.entity_id
_entity_poly.type
_entity_poly.pdbx_seq_one_letter_code
_entity_poly.pdbx_strand_id
1 'polypeptide(L)'
;PINAMKLATHVRVWVNGVRRGAAYSEQTPTKCARSSTLLGSDRLPATSLFGQSRSFSRFGNSARQEETRHAGVTKWNLAAAAAAFGCVAGLEFWRRHYDPTHSEAAEDKPSPDELKKAQAPGKADGLPLFTRAEVAVHTKAEVGIWVTYKEGVYDITEFVEGHPGGAAKILLAAGRAVDPFWGLYQQHYNSRFPLDTLGPMRIGSLHPSELSAATAEEGDAYAGDPARHPALIIHGAKPCSAETPPELVLDSYLTPNELFFVRHHLPVPDIDPAAWRLTVSGPGIKTTELTLQDLKTKFPARTVVATLQCSGNRRSHFSVVRRAQGIMWDTGAVSTAEFRGAAL
;
A
#
# COMPACT_ATOMS: atom_id res chain seq x y z
N PRO A 1 5.63 -22.25 -23.36
CA PRO A 1 4.85 -21.25 -24.13
C PRO A 1 3.68 -20.72 -23.28
N ILE A 2 3.95 -19.70 -22.48
CA ILE A 2 2.96 -19.06 -21.60
C ILE A 2 2.34 -17.91 -22.40
N ASN A 3 1.08 -18.09 -22.79
CA ASN A 3 0.33 -17.10 -23.54
C ASN A 3 0.07 -15.86 -22.66
N ALA A 4 0.51 -14.71 -23.16
CA ALA A 4 0.27 -13.40 -22.59
C ALA A 4 -1.23 -13.09 -22.55
N MET A 5 -1.80 -13.10 -21.35
CA MET A 5 -3.17 -12.66 -21.09
C MET A 5 -3.14 -11.13 -21.02
N LYS A 6 -3.64 -10.47 -22.07
CA LYS A 6 -3.81 -9.00 -22.11
C LYS A 6 -4.69 -8.57 -20.94
N LEU A 7 -4.12 -7.81 -20.00
CA LEU A 7 -4.90 -7.13 -18.96
C LEU A 7 -5.78 -6.06 -19.60
N ALA A 8 -7.08 -6.35 -19.73
CA ALA A 8 -8.09 -5.35 -20.02
C ALA A 8 -8.33 -4.51 -18.75
N THR A 9 -7.92 -3.24 -18.79
CA THR A 9 -8.23 -2.25 -17.76
C THR A 9 -9.75 -2.08 -17.67
N HIS A 10 -10.38 -2.66 -16.64
CA HIS A 10 -11.81 -2.50 -16.40
C HIS A 10 -12.04 -1.15 -15.70
N VAL A 11 -12.44 -0.13 -16.46
CA VAL A 11 -13.01 1.10 -15.90
C VAL A 11 -14.47 0.80 -15.56
N ARG A 12 -14.78 0.59 -14.28
CA ARG A 12 -16.17 0.55 -13.80
C ARG A 12 -16.58 1.96 -13.38
N VAL A 13 -17.33 2.65 -14.24
CA VAL A 13 -18.00 3.90 -13.89
C VAL A 13 -19.29 3.54 -13.16
N TRP A 14 -19.38 3.93 -11.88
CA TRP A 14 -20.62 3.83 -11.10
C TRP A 14 -21.26 5.22 -11.00
N VAL A 15 -22.48 5.35 -11.50
CA VAL A 15 -23.26 6.59 -11.42
C VAL A 15 -24.13 6.52 -10.16
N ASN A 16 -23.88 7.43 -9.22
CA ASN A 16 -24.65 7.59 -7.98
C ASN A 16 -26.13 7.92 -8.30
N GLY A 17 -27.03 6.99 -7.98
CA GLY A 17 -28.47 7.26 -7.93
C GLY A 17 -28.87 7.63 -6.49
N VAL A 18 -29.09 8.92 -6.23
CA VAL A 18 -29.57 9.42 -4.94
C VAL A 18 -31.02 8.97 -4.72
N ARG A 19 -31.27 8.21 -3.67
CA ARG A 19 -32.57 8.20 -2.97
C ARG A 19 -32.33 8.46 -1.49
N ARG A 20 -32.77 9.63 -1.03
CA ARG A 20 -32.97 9.88 0.41
C ARG A 20 -34.15 9.02 0.87
N GLY A 21 -33.87 8.00 1.67
CA GLY A 21 -34.85 7.13 2.30
C GLY A 21 -35.17 7.60 3.71
N ALA A 22 -36.47 7.61 4.01
CA ALA A 22 -37.10 8.15 5.20
C ALA A 22 -36.73 7.45 6.51
N ALA A 23 -36.95 8.16 7.61
CA ALA A 23 -36.78 7.73 8.99
C ALA A 23 -37.47 6.39 9.29
N TYR A 24 -36.75 5.48 9.94
CA TYR A 24 -37.28 4.24 10.50
C TYR A 24 -37.75 4.52 11.93
N SER A 25 -39.01 4.19 12.24
CA SER A 25 -39.58 4.36 13.58
C SER A 25 -39.22 3.18 14.48
N GLU A 26 -38.78 3.48 15.70
CA GLU A 26 -38.54 2.50 16.78
C GLU A 26 -39.81 1.75 17.18
N GLN A 27 -39.70 0.42 17.32
CA GLN A 27 -40.63 -0.38 18.13
C GLN A 27 -39.83 -1.42 18.94
N THR A 28 -39.68 -1.17 20.23
CA THR A 28 -39.62 -2.18 21.32
C THR A 28 -41.05 -2.37 21.86
N PRO A 29 -41.47 -3.52 22.47
CA PRO A 29 -40.80 -4.24 23.58
C PRO A 29 -40.97 -5.79 23.58
N THR A 30 -40.26 -6.60 24.39
CA THR A 30 -40.67 -6.95 25.77
C THR A 30 -39.65 -7.86 26.48
N LYS A 31 -39.52 -7.62 27.80
CA LYS A 31 -38.82 -8.44 28.80
C LYS A 31 -39.62 -9.70 29.14
N CYS A 32 -38.94 -10.80 29.46
CA CYS A 32 -39.50 -11.82 30.36
C CYS A 32 -38.42 -12.30 31.34
N ALA A 33 -38.78 -12.32 32.63
CA ALA A 33 -37.90 -12.60 33.76
C ALA A 33 -38.24 -13.96 34.40
N ARG A 34 -37.18 -14.66 34.82
CA ARG A 34 -37.01 -15.62 35.94
C ARG A 34 -38.11 -16.67 36.25
N SER A 35 -37.66 -17.92 36.38
CA SER A 35 -37.92 -18.71 37.60
C SER A 35 -36.73 -19.61 37.94
N SER A 36 -36.56 -19.88 39.23
CA SER A 36 -35.45 -20.57 39.88
C SER A 36 -35.92 -21.86 40.55
N THR A 37 -35.08 -22.89 40.60
CA THR A 37 -35.09 -23.84 41.72
C THR A 37 -33.70 -24.43 41.98
N LEU A 38 -33.46 -24.68 43.27
CA LEU A 38 -32.21 -24.92 44.01
C LEU A 38 -31.73 -26.37 44.03
N LEU A 39 -30.44 -26.55 44.35
CA LEU A 39 -29.79 -27.52 45.28
C LEU A 39 -28.33 -27.75 44.79
N GLY A 40 -27.24 -27.66 45.55
CA GLY A 40 -26.95 -27.35 46.94
C GLY A 40 -25.41 -27.39 47.16
N SER A 41 -24.96 -26.71 48.23
CA SER A 41 -23.71 -26.83 49.03
C SER A 41 -22.53 -27.70 48.52
N ASP A 42 -21.27 -27.26 48.58
CA ASP A 42 -20.53 -27.09 49.85
C ASP A 42 -19.32 -26.13 49.80
N ARG A 43 -18.98 -25.62 50.98
CA ARG A 43 -18.01 -24.57 51.29
C ARG A 43 -16.61 -25.12 51.66
N LEU A 44 -15.58 -24.33 51.34
CA LEU A 44 -14.25 -24.21 52.01
C LEU A 44 -14.45 -23.69 53.48
N PRO A 45 -13.51 -23.75 54.48
CA PRO A 45 -12.16 -23.15 54.36
C PRO A 45 -11.00 -23.56 55.35
N ALA A 46 -9.80 -23.08 54.98
CA ALA A 46 -8.72 -22.39 55.73
C ALA A 46 -8.21 -22.78 57.15
N THR A 47 -6.87 -22.96 57.20
CA THR A 47 -5.83 -22.39 58.11
C THR A 47 -5.71 -22.69 59.62
N SER A 48 -4.45 -23.03 59.94
CA SER A 48 -3.63 -22.76 61.15
C SER A 48 -3.83 -23.59 62.42
N LEU A 49 -2.72 -24.07 63.00
CA LEU A 49 -2.34 -23.80 64.39
C LEU A 49 -0.90 -24.25 64.69
N PHE A 50 -0.25 -23.43 65.53
CA PHE A 50 1.08 -23.55 66.12
C PHE A 50 1.25 -24.77 67.04
N GLY A 51 2.49 -25.25 67.21
CA GLY A 51 2.88 -26.17 68.28
C GLY A 51 4.40 -26.26 68.46
N GLN A 52 4.89 -25.77 69.60
CA GLN A 52 6.29 -25.57 69.96
C GLN A 52 7.03 -26.82 70.52
N SER A 53 8.36 -26.77 70.36
CA SER A 53 9.42 -27.18 71.30
C SER A 53 9.83 -28.66 71.44
N ARG A 54 11.15 -28.90 71.29
CA ARG A 54 12.05 -29.32 72.39
C ARG A 54 13.53 -29.28 71.96
N SER A 55 14.36 -28.74 72.84
CA SER A 55 15.82 -28.75 72.82
C SER A 55 16.38 -30.08 73.34
N PHE A 56 17.53 -30.54 72.85
CA PHE A 56 18.73 -30.83 73.66
C PHE A 56 19.92 -31.18 72.74
N SER A 57 21.09 -30.74 73.18
CA SER A 57 22.43 -30.80 72.58
C SER A 57 23.01 -32.21 72.38
N ARG A 58 23.90 -32.38 71.38
CA ARG A 58 25.39 -32.54 71.50
C ARG A 58 25.99 -33.55 70.49
N PHE A 59 27.19 -33.19 70.01
CA PHE A 59 28.27 -34.01 69.43
C PHE A 59 28.25 -34.47 67.96
N GLY A 60 29.26 -33.99 67.21
CA GLY A 60 30.08 -34.81 66.31
C GLY A 60 29.71 -34.81 64.82
N ASN A 61 30.35 -33.96 64.00
CA ASN A 61 31.53 -34.32 63.22
C ASN A 61 31.82 -33.23 62.16
N SER A 62 32.91 -32.49 62.38
CA SER A 62 33.54 -31.59 61.43
C SER A 62 34.36 -32.41 60.43
N ALA A 63 33.88 -32.64 59.20
CA ALA A 63 34.72 -33.09 58.08
C ALA A 63 34.03 -33.14 56.70
N ARG A 64 32.76 -32.74 56.54
CA ARG A 64 32.05 -32.95 55.25
C ARG A 64 31.24 -31.76 54.72
N GLN A 65 31.49 -30.55 55.21
CA GLN A 65 30.68 -29.36 54.89
C GLN A 65 31.37 -28.30 54.01
N GLU A 66 32.68 -28.38 53.80
CA GLU A 66 33.40 -27.38 52.97
C GLU A 66 33.37 -27.71 51.47
N GLU A 67 33.40 -28.99 51.10
CA GLU A 67 33.48 -29.41 49.69
C GLU A 67 32.17 -29.19 48.91
N THR A 68 31.02 -29.13 49.60
CA THR A 68 29.71 -28.91 48.98
C THR A 68 29.33 -27.43 48.81
N ARG A 69 29.96 -26.52 49.57
CA ARG A 69 29.68 -25.06 49.46
C ARG A 69 30.35 -24.43 48.24
N HIS A 70 31.58 -24.83 47.91
CA HIS A 70 32.29 -24.29 46.74
C HIS A 70 31.69 -24.74 45.40
N ALA A 71 31.21 -25.99 45.32
CA ALA A 71 30.55 -26.53 44.13
C ALA A 71 29.14 -25.94 43.89
N GLY A 72 28.44 -25.53 44.94
CA GLY A 72 27.13 -24.87 44.83
C GLY A 72 27.25 -23.45 44.29
N VAL A 73 28.15 -22.64 44.86
CA VAL A 73 28.33 -21.23 44.47
C VAL A 73 28.84 -21.09 43.03
N THR A 74 29.74 -21.96 42.59
CA THR A 74 30.19 -21.98 41.17
C THR A 74 29.06 -22.34 40.20
N LYS A 75 28.20 -23.31 40.55
CA LYS A 75 27.05 -23.67 39.71
C LYS A 75 25.99 -22.56 39.62
N TRP A 76 25.71 -21.86 40.72
CA TRP A 76 24.81 -20.71 40.72
C TRP A 76 25.39 -19.52 39.93
N ASN A 77 26.69 -19.25 40.04
CA ASN A 77 27.37 -18.19 39.27
C ASN A 77 27.41 -18.50 37.77
N LEU A 78 27.63 -19.76 37.37
CA LEU A 78 27.56 -20.20 35.97
C LEU A 78 26.14 -20.12 35.41
N ALA A 79 25.12 -20.52 36.19
CA ALA A 79 23.72 -20.40 35.78
C ALA A 79 23.27 -18.94 35.66
N ALA A 80 23.67 -18.08 36.61
CA ALA A 80 23.40 -16.65 36.56
C ALA A 80 24.11 -15.97 35.38
N ALA A 81 25.36 -16.34 35.10
CA ALA A 81 26.09 -15.85 33.93
C ALA A 81 25.42 -16.31 32.63
N ALA A 82 25.03 -17.58 32.51
CA ALA A 82 24.33 -18.09 31.33
C ALA A 82 22.96 -17.42 31.11
N ALA A 83 22.21 -17.14 32.19
CA ALA A 83 20.96 -16.39 32.12
C ALA A 83 21.20 -14.94 31.69
N ALA A 84 22.24 -14.28 32.21
CA ALA A 84 22.60 -12.92 31.80
C ALA A 84 23.02 -12.86 30.32
N PHE A 85 23.83 -13.82 29.85
CA PHE A 85 24.17 -13.93 28.43
C PHE A 85 22.96 -14.23 27.55
N GLY A 86 22.06 -15.10 27.99
CA GLY A 86 20.80 -15.38 27.29
C GLY A 86 19.88 -14.16 27.22
N CYS A 87 19.79 -13.37 28.29
CA CYS A 87 19.03 -12.12 28.32
C CYS A 87 19.67 -11.06 27.43
N VAL A 88 20.99 -10.90 27.41
CA VAL A 88 21.68 -9.94 26.54
C VAL A 88 21.58 -10.36 25.07
N ALA A 89 21.80 -11.65 24.77
CA ALA A 89 21.65 -12.16 23.40
C ALA A 89 20.20 -12.10 22.93
N GLY A 90 19.23 -12.37 23.81
CA GLY A 90 17.80 -12.22 23.53
C GLY A 90 17.38 -10.77 23.35
N LEU A 91 17.89 -9.86 24.17
CA LEU A 91 17.65 -8.42 24.04
C LEU A 91 18.27 -7.89 22.74
N GLU A 92 19.46 -8.34 22.36
CA GLU A 92 20.13 -7.88 21.14
C GLU A 92 19.54 -8.51 19.87
N PHE A 93 19.08 -9.76 19.95
CA PHE A 93 18.27 -10.38 18.90
C PHE A 93 16.93 -9.64 18.73
N TRP A 94 16.25 -9.34 19.84
CA TRP A 94 15.03 -8.53 19.83
C TRP A 94 15.31 -7.12 19.29
N ARG A 95 16.43 -6.51 19.65
CA ARG A 95 16.83 -5.18 19.18
C ARG A 95 17.13 -5.15 17.67
N ARG A 96 17.78 -6.19 17.14
CA ARG A 96 18.03 -6.31 15.70
C ARG A 96 16.79 -6.64 14.87
N HIS A 97 15.83 -7.35 15.44
CA HIS A 97 14.73 -7.93 14.65
C HIS A 97 13.34 -7.36 14.95
N TYR A 98 13.16 -6.67 16.07
CA TYR A 98 11.84 -6.27 16.57
C TYR A 98 11.80 -4.92 17.29
N ASP A 99 12.93 -4.25 17.55
CA ASP A 99 12.92 -2.91 18.16
C ASP A 99 12.26 -1.92 17.20
N PRO A 100 11.08 -1.36 17.56
CA PRO A 100 10.33 -0.45 16.70
C PRO A 100 11.04 0.91 16.50
N THR A 101 12.07 1.21 17.30
CA THR A 101 12.95 2.39 17.12
C THR A 101 14.12 2.10 16.16
N HIS A 102 14.42 0.82 15.91
CA HIS A 102 15.23 0.34 14.80
C HIS A 102 14.40 0.13 13.51
N SER A 103 13.37 0.95 13.30
CA SER A 103 13.14 1.38 11.92
C SER A 103 14.48 1.96 11.48
N GLU A 104 15.08 1.47 10.38
CA GLU A 104 16.20 2.16 9.73
C GLU A 104 15.96 3.65 9.90
N ALA A 105 16.82 4.33 10.68
CA ALA A 105 16.70 5.76 10.94
C ALA A 105 16.29 6.36 9.61
N ALA A 106 15.07 6.93 9.56
CA ALA A 106 14.43 7.27 8.30
C ALA A 106 15.48 8.00 7.48
N GLU A 107 16.09 7.30 6.51
CA GLU A 107 17.03 7.96 5.61
C GLU A 107 16.24 9.15 5.11
N ASP A 108 16.86 10.33 5.13
CA ASP A 108 16.28 11.56 4.62
C ASP A 108 16.05 11.39 3.12
N LYS A 109 15.01 10.61 2.78
CA LYS A 109 14.66 10.21 1.44
C LYS A 109 13.99 11.43 0.84
N PRO A 110 14.49 11.93 -0.30
CA PRO A 110 13.93 13.12 -0.90
C PRO A 110 12.44 12.91 -1.12
N SER A 111 11.66 13.90 -0.67
CA SER A 111 10.22 13.94 -0.86
C SER A 111 9.88 13.89 -2.36
N PRO A 112 8.66 13.45 -2.72
CA PRO A 112 8.23 13.46 -4.12
C PRO A 112 8.36 14.83 -4.80
N ASP A 113 8.19 15.92 -4.06
CA ASP A 113 8.31 17.28 -4.59
C ASP A 113 9.77 17.69 -4.83
N GLU A 114 10.71 17.21 -4.00
CA GLU A 114 12.15 17.37 -4.25
C GLU A 114 12.59 16.56 -5.48
N LEU A 115 12.10 15.33 -5.63
CA LEU A 115 12.39 14.48 -6.78
C LEU A 115 11.86 15.08 -8.09
N LYS A 116 10.68 15.70 -8.09
CA LYS A 116 10.13 16.44 -9.25
C LYS A 116 11.00 17.63 -9.63
N LYS A 117 11.62 18.30 -8.65
CA LYS A 117 12.49 19.47 -8.87
C LYS A 117 13.93 19.10 -9.24
N ALA A 118 14.35 17.86 -9.04
CA ALA A 118 15.71 17.39 -9.34
C ALA A 118 16.11 17.60 -10.81
N GLN A 119 17.35 18.02 -11.07
CA GLN A 119 17.88 18.20 -12.44
C GLN A 119 17.97 16.88 -13.21
N ALA A 120 18.21 16.94 -14.53
CA ALA A 120 18.36 15.72 -15.33
C ALA A 120 19.53 14.86 -14.79
N PRO A 121 19.31 13.57 -14.47
CA PRO A 121 20.33 12.72 -13.87
C PRO A 121 21.44 12.37 -14.87
N GLY A 122 22.62 12.02 -14.34
CA GLY A 122 23.81 11.67 -15.14
C GLY A 122 24.68 12.88 -15.50
N LYS A 123 25.98 12.68 -15.70
CA LYS A 123 26.93 13.76 -16.04
C LYS A 123 26.76 14.18 -17.51
N ALA A 124 26.62 15.47 -17.76
CA ALA A 124 26.47 16.02 -19.10
C ALA A 124 27.80 16.36 -19.80
N ASP A 125 28.90 16.43 -19.03
CA ASP A 125 30.15 17.03 -19.48
C ASP A 125 30.75 16.30 -20.69
N GLY A 126 30.95 17.04 -21.78
CA GLY A 126 31.52 16.52 -23.02
C GLY A 126 30.57 15.65 -23.86
N LEU A 127 29.29 15.52 -23.48
CA LEU A 127 28.31 14.79 -24.27
C LEU A 127 27.68 15.66 -25.37
N PRO A 128 27.25 15.05 -26.50
CA PRO A 128 26.65 15.77 -27.62
C PRO A 128 25.32 16.46 -27.26
N LEU A 129 25.00 17.47 -28.06
CA LEU A 129 23.70 18.15 -28.02
C LEU A 129 22.79 17.61 -29.13
N PHE A 130 21.52 17.40 -28.79
CA PHE A 130 20.49 16.91 -29.71
C PHE A 130 19.30 17.86 -29.76
N THR A 131 18.60 17.86 -30.89
CA THR A 131 17.27 18.46 -31.05
C THR A 131 16.18 17.43 -30.74
N ARG A 132 14.97 17.89 -30.41
CA ARG A 132 13.83 16.96 -30.21
C ARG A 132 13.50 16.17 -31.47
N ALA A 133 13.73 16.75 -32.65
CA ALA A 133 13.52 16.09 -33.93
C ALA A 133 14.50 14.93 -34.15
N GLU A 134 15.76 15.09 -33.76
CA GLU A 134 16.74 13.99 -33.76
C GLU A 134 16.32 12.90 -32.79
N VAL A 135 15.92 13.23 -31.56
CA VAL A 135 15.45 12.21 -30.60
C VAL A 135 14.21 11.47 -31.12
N ALA A 136 13.30 12.16 -31.82
CA ALA A 136 12.03 11.59 -32.28
C ALA A 136 12.16 10.45 -33.31
N VAL A 137 13.31 10.27 -33.97
CA VAL A 137 13.51 9.13 -34.88
C VAL A 137 13.88 7.83 -34.15
N HIS A 138 14.35 7.94 -32.91
CA HIS A 138 14.83 6.82 -32.08
C HIS A 138 13.68 6.16 -31.31
N THR A 139 12.83 5.42 -32.04
CA THR A 139 11.59 4.82 -31.51
C THR A 139 11.59 3.30 -31.43
N LYS A 140 12.64 2.63 -31.93
CA LYS A 140 12.73 1.17 -32.05
C LYS A 140 14.14 0.68 -31.73
N ALA A 141 14.26 -0.57 -31.31
CA ALA A 141 15.52 -1.14 -30.85
C ALA A 141 16.65 -1.07 -31.89
N GLU A 142 16.34 -1.20 -33.20
CA GLU A 142 17.35 -1.21 -34.26
C GLU A 142 18.05 0.14 -34.45
N VAL A 143 17.35 1.22 -34.11
CA VAL A 143 17.87 2.59 -34.21
C VAL A 143 18.18 3.18 -32.84
N GLY A 144 17.98 2.43 -31.75
CA GLY A 144 17.97 2.95 -30.39
C GLY A 144 16.60 3.52 -30.00
N ILE A 145 16.22 3.33 -28.74
CA ILE A 145 14.99 3.84 -28.13
C ILE A 145 15.39 4.97 -27.20
N TRP A 146 15.29 6.20 -27.68
CA TRP A 146 15.72 7.36 -26.92
C TRP A 146 14.55 8.07 -26.28
N VAL A 147 14.82 8.69 -25.14
CA VAL A 147 13.85 9.54 -24.44
C VAL A 147 14.54 10.79 -23.92
N THR A 148 13.73 11.81 -23.63
CA THR A 148 14.21 13.02 -22.94
C THR A 148 13.62 13.10 -21.55
N TYR A 149 14.40 13.57 -20.60
CA TYR A 149 13.90 13.98 -19.28
C TYR A 149 14.53 15.33 -18.94
N LYS A 150 13.71 16.36 -18.77
CA LYS A 150 14.16 17.76 -18.70
C LYS A 150 15.11 18.10 -19.86
N GLU A 151 16.35 18.50 -19.57
CA GLU A 151 17.38 18.77 -20.57
C GLU A 151 18.19 17.54 -21.00
N GLY A 152 18.07 16.39 -20.32
CA GLY A 152 18.87 15.20 -20.63
C GLY A 152 18.29 14.35 -21.77
N VAL A 153 19.16 13.71 -22.55
CA VAL A 153 18.81 12.73 -23.58
C VAL A 153 19.39 11.37 -23.19
N TYR A 154 18.56 10.33 -23.22
CA TYR A 154 18.86 9.01 -22.68
C TYR A 154 18.54 7.91 -23.68
N ASP A 155 19.43 6.93 -23.79
CA ASP A 155 19.17 5.70 -24.54
C ASP A 155 18.71 4.61 -23.58
N ILE A 156 17.42 4.26 -23.65
CA ILE A 156 16.81 3.28 -22.74
C ILE A 156 16.65 1.90 -23.38
N THR A 157 17.26 1.64 -24.54
CA THR A 157 17.05 0.42 -25.34
C THR A 157 17.19 -0.85 -24.49
N GLU A 158 18.26 -0.96 -23.71
CA GLU A 158 18.56 -2.11 -22.86
C GLU A 158 17.66 -2.21 -21.61
N PHE A 159 17.01 -1.10 -21.23
CA PHE A 159 16.18 -1.04 -20.02
C PHE A 159 14.70 -1.37 -20.27
N VAL A 160 14.22 -1.32 -21.53
CA VAL A 160 12.80 -1.47 -21.87
C VAL A 160 12.16 -2.72 -21.25
N GLU A 161 12.83 -3.87 -21.36
CA GLU A 161 12.35 -5.15 -20.83
C GLU A 161 12.43 -5.22 -19.29
N GLY A 162 13.34 -4.45 -18.69
CA GLY A 162 13.53 -4.36 -17.24
C GLY A 162 12.58 -3.39 -16.53
N HIS A 163 11.76 -2.64 -17.27
CA HIS A 163 10.91 -1.61 -16.69
C HIS A 163 9.79 -2.22 -15.80
N PRO A 164 9.65 -1.80 -14.51
CA PRO A 164 8.66 -2.35 -13.57
C PRO A 164 7.16 -2.17 -13.92
N GLY A 165 6.83 -1.54 -15.07
CA GLY A 165 5.49 -1.47 -15.65
C GLY A 165 5.32 -2.22 -16.97
N GLY A 166 6.35 -2.97 -17.39
CA GLY A 166 6.45 -3.67 -18.67
C GLY A 166 6.82 -2.75 -19.85
N ALA A 167 7.31 -3.37 -20.92
CA ALA A 167 7.76 -2.71 -22.15
C ALA A 167 6.67 -1.83 -22.79
N ALA A 168 5.42 -2.32 -22.81
CA ALA A 168 4.31 -1.65 -23.48
C ALA A 168 4.03 -0.22 -22.96
N LYS A 169 4.35 0.06 -21.69
CA LYS A 169 4.13 1.39 -21.08
C LYS A 169 5.28 2.34 -21.36
N ILE A 170 6.51 1.90 -21.17
CA ILE A 170 7.70 2.74 -21.38
C ILE A 170 7.86 3.10 -22.87
N LEU A 171 7.49 2.20 -23.78
CA LEU A 171 7.53 2.44 -25.23
C LEU A 171 6.56 3.55 -25.70
N LEU A 172 5.58 3.96 -24.90
CA LEU A 172 4.74 5.12 -25.23
C LEU A 172 5.55 6.44 -25.27
N ALA A 173 6.67 6.48 -24.55
CA ALA A 173 7.56 7.62 -24.51
C ALA A 173 8.72 7.54 -25.51
N ALA A 174 8.81 6.47 -26.32
CA ALA A 174 9.89 6.30 -27.29
C ALA A 174 9.96 7.49 -28.27
N GLY A 175 11.14 8.12 -28.36
CA GLY A 175 11.39 9.33 -29.13
C GLY A 175 10.81 10.63 -28.52
N ARG A 176 10.38 10.62 -27.25
CA ARG A 176 9.63 11.74 -26.63
C ARG A 176 10.13 12.06 -25.22
N ALA A 177 9.56 13.09 -24.61
CA ALA A 177 9.79 13.42 -23.20
C ALA A 177 9.07 12.43 -22.27
N VAL A 178 9.72 12.02 -21.17
CA VAL A 178 9.12 11.15 -20.14
C VAL A 178 8.42 11.94 -19.05
N ASP A 179 8.77 13.21 -18.84
CA ASP A 179 8.18 14.10 -17.82
C ASP A 179 6.63 14.09 -17.82
N PRO A 180 5.93 14.17 -18.97
CA PRO A 180 4.47 14.11 -19.00
C PRO A 180 3.93 12.77 -18.47
N PHE A 181 4.60 11.68 -18.84
CA PHE A 181 4.23 10.33 -18.40
C PHE A 181 4.52 10.15 -16.91
N TRP A 182 5.61 10.71 -16.38
CA TRP A 182 5.89 10.67 -14.94
C TRP A 182 4.89 11.53 -14.15
N GLY A 183 4.40 12.62 -14.74
CA GLY A 183 3.28 13.40 -14.20
C GLY A 183 2.00 12.57 -14.06
N LEU A 184 1.71 11.71 -15.03
CA LEU A 184 0.59 10.76 -15.01
C LEU A 184 0.83 9.55 -14.10
N TYR A 185 2.06 9.04 -14.06
CA TYR A 185 2.48 7.87 -13.30
C TYR A 185 3.41 8.30 -12.16
N GLN A 186 2.86 8.99 -11.16
CA GLN A 186 3.65 9.61 -10.08
C GLN A 186 4.44 8.61 -9.22
N GLN A 187 4.26 7.30 -9.41
CA GLN A 187 5.07 6.27 -8.78
C GLN A 187 6.56 6.42 -9.10
N HIS A 188 6.92 7.07 -10.22
CA HIS A 188 8.31 7.39 -10.55
C HIS A 188 8.94 8.40 -9.57
N TYR A 189 8.14 9.13 -8.79
CA TYR A 189 8.61 10.07 -7.76
C TYR A 189 8.52 9.50 -6.34
N ASN A 190 8.23 8.21 -6.17
CA ASN A 190 8.17 7.59 -4.84
C ASN A 190 9.54 7.19 -4.28
N SER A 191 10.59 7.23 -5.11
CA SER A 191 11.96 6.91 -4.73
C SER A 191 12.94 7.49 -5.73
N ARG A 192 14.23 7.49 -5.39
CA ARG A 192 15.30 7.92 -6.30
C ARG A 192 15.61 6.91 -7.42
N PHE A 193 15.09 5.68 -7.31
CA PHE A 193 15.38 4.57 -8.22
C PHE A 193 15.23 4.94 -9.71
N PRO A 194 14.17 5.63 -10.17
CA PRO A 194 14.06 6.01 -11.58
C PRO A 194 15.14 6.98 -12.04
N LEU A 195 15.51 7.96 -11.21
CA LEU A 195 16.59 8.91 -11.52
C LEU A 195 17.96 8.21 -11.55
N ASP A 196 18.22 7.35 -10.57
CA ASP A 196 19.48 6.61 -10.46
C ASP A 196 19.63 5.57 -11.58
N THR A 197 18.51 5.04 -12.08
CA THR A 197 18.48 4.15 -13.25
C THR A 197 18.69 4.93 -14.54
N LEU A 198 18.05 6.11 -14.67
CA LEU A 198 18.15 6.95 -15.87
C LEU A 198 19.53 7.58 -16.05
N GLY A 199 20.19 7.98 -14.97
CA GLY A 199 21.48 8.70 -15.02
C GLY A 199 22.59 7.99 -15.82
N PRO A 200 22.87 6.69 -15.59
CA PRO A 200 23.83 5.92 -16.37
C PRO A 200 23.50 5.79 -17.87
N MET A 201 22.23 5.97 -18.26
CA MET A 201 21.75 5.87 -19.64
C MET A 201 21.87 7.19 -20.42
N ARG A 202 22.47 8.23 -19.83
CA ARG A 202 22.61 9.55 -20.47
C ARG A 202 23.58 9.48 -21.65
N ILE A 203 23.11 9.92 -22.82
CA ILE A 203 23.90 10.00 -24.05
C ILE A 203 24.14 11.44 -24.52
N GLY A 204 23.41 12.41 -23.97
CA GLY A 204 23.53 13.81 -24.35
C GLY A 204 22.61 14.74 -23.58
N SER A 205 22.48 15.94 -24.13
CA SER A 205 21.53 16.94 -23.66
C SER A 205 20.79 17.58 -24.82
N LEU A 206 19.60 18.12 -24.58
CA LEU A 206 18.89 18.92 -25.56
C LEU A 206 19.62 20.23 -25.80
N HIS A 207 19.61 20.68 -27.05
CA HIS A 207 20.15 22.00 -27.40
C HIS A 207 19.39 23.09 -26.63
N PRO A 208 20.05 24.15 -26.08
CA PRO A 208 19.39 25.15 -25.24
C PRO A 208 18.16 25.82 -25.86
N SER A 209 18.11 25.95 -27.19
CA SER A 209 16.92 26.46 -27.90
C SER A 209 15.66 25.63 -27.66
N GLU A 210 15.80 24.32 -27.46
CA GLU A 210 14.71 23.36 -27.25
C GLU A 210 14.12 23.40 -25.82
N LEU A 211 14.82 24.06 -24.89
CA LEU A 211 14.38 24.18 -23.49
C LEU A 211 13.32 25.28 -23.33
N SER A 212 13.40 26.34 -24.14
CA SER A 212 12.44 27.45 -24.13
C SER A 212 11.10 27.12 -24.82
N ALA A 213 11.12 26.19 -25.79
CA ALA A 213 9.91 25.74 -26.48
C ALA A 213 9.04 24.78 -25.64
N ALA A 214 9.56 24.30 -24.50
CA ALA A 214 8.92 23.33 -23.63
C ALA A 214 8.20 23.94 -22.41
N THR A 215 8.16 25.27 -22.27
CA THR A 215 7.45 25.93 -21.17
C THR A 215 5.95 26.12 -21.43
N ALA A 216 5.32 25.21 -22.17
CA ALA A 216 3.90 24.98 -21.94
C ALA A 216 3.83 24.18 -20.65
N GLU A 217 3.55 24.85 -19.53
CA GLU A 217 3.17 24.20 -18.27
C GLU A 217 2.07 23.17 -18.59
N GLU A 218 2.47 21.91 -18.79
CA GLU A 218 1.55 20.81 -18.93
C GLU A 218 0.78 20.75 -17.62
N GLY A 219 -0.51 21.10 -17.69
CA GLY A 219 -1.37 21.18 -16.51
C GLY A 219 -1.35 19.87 -15.72
N ASP A 220 -1.46 19.98 -14.40
CA ASP A 220 -1.53 18.83 -13.50
C ASP A 220 -2.62 17.85 -13.95
N ALA A 221 -2.21 16.64 -14.34
CA ALA A 221 -3.12 15.60 -14.84
C ALA A 221 -4.21 15.21 -13.81
N TYR A 222 -4.02 15.55 -12.54
CA TYR A 222 -4.97 15.32 -11.44
C TYR A 222 -5.76 16.57 -11.05
N ALA A 223 -5.66 17.69 -11.78
CA ALA A 223 -6.34 18.93 -11.43
C ALA A 223 -7.87 18.79 -11.35
N GLY A 224 -8.45 17.86 -12.13
CA GLY A 224 -9.87 17.53 -12.11
C GLY A 224 -10.28 16.45 -11.10
N ASP A 225 -9.36 15.92 -10.29
CA ASP A 225 -9.70 14.86 -9.33
C ASP A 225 -10.72 15.38 -8.29
N PRO A 226 -11.78 14.61 -7.98
CA PRO A 226 -12.81 15.06 -7.04
C PRO A 226 -12.26 15.17 -5.62
N ALA A 227 -12.75 16.18 -4.89
CA ALA A 227 -12.51 16.32 -3.47
C ALA A 227 -12.98 15.08 -2.70
N ARG A 228 -12.26 14.77 -1.61
CA ARG A 228 -12.54 13.63 -0.73
C ARG A 228 -12.98 14.11 0.63
N HIS A 229 -13.75 13.28 1.32
CA HIS A 229 -14.18 13.57 2.67
C HIS A 229 -12.95 13.67 3.59
N PRO A 230 -12.82 14.72 4.42
CA PRO A 230 -11.62 14.96 5.22
C PRO A 230 -11.36 13.92 6.31
N ALA A 231 -12.37 13.12 6.67
CA ALA A 231 -12.19 12.02 7.62
C ALA A 231 -11.42 10.82 7.03
N LEU A 232 -11.27 10.72 5.71
CA LEU A 232 -10.51 9.62 5.11
C LEU A 232 -9.02 9.74 5.44
N ILE A 233 -8.38 8.60 5.73
CA ILE A 233 -6.93 8.53 5.92
C ILE A 233 -6.28 8.51 4.54
N ILE A 234 -5.65 9.62 4.13
CA ILE A 234 -5.00 9.76 2.83
C ILE A 234 -3.58 9.16 2.86
N HIS A 235 -3.36 8.11 2.08
CA HIS A 235 -2.04 7.49 1.87
C HIS A 235 -1.29 8.06 0.67
N GLY A 236 -2.02 8.61 -0.31
CA GLY A 236 -1.46 9.28 -1.46
C GLY A 236 -2.50 10.19 -2.11
N ALA A 237 -2.12 11.42 -2.44
CA ALA A 237 -3.03 12.38 -3.05
C ALA A 237 -3.17 12.18 -4.58
N LYS A 238 -2.06 11.84 -5.26
CA LYS A 238 -1.97 11.74 -6.72
C LYS A 238 -1.13 10.51 -7.11
N PRO A 239 -1.75 9.38 -7.52
CA PRO A 239 -3.18 9.12 -7.54
C PRO A 239 -3.79 8.96 -6.14
N CYS A 240 -5.04 9.40 -5.98
CA CYS A 240 -5.75 9.32 -4.71
C CYS A 240 -5.85 7.87 -4.20
N SER A 241 -5.31 7.64 -3.01
CA SER A 241 -5.43 6.38 -2.27
C SER A 241 -5.73 6.73 -0.82
N ALA A 242 -6.91 6.34 -0.36
CA ALA A 242 -7.43 6.70 0.95
C ALA A 242 -8.25 5.57 1.55
N GLU A 243 -8.19 5.40 2.86
CA GLU A 243 -8.96 4.37 3.57
C GLU A 243 -9.92 4.96 4.59
N THR A 244 -10.97 4.19 4.89
CA THR A 244 -11.91 4.50 5.96
C THR A 244 -11.17 4.37 7.31
N PRO A 245 -11.29 5.35 8.22
CA PRO A 245 -10.72 5.22 9.56
C PRO A 245 -11.18 3.92 10.25
N PRO A 246 -10.31 3.16 10.92
CA PRO A 246 -10.64 1.87 11.52
C PRO A 246 -11.87 1.92 12.44
N GLU A 247 -12.03 3.01 13.18
CA GLU A 247 -13.18 3.25 14.07
C GLU A 247 -14.50 3.38 13.31
N LEU A 248 -14.49 3.80 12.05
CA LEU A 248 -15.69 3.98 11.22
C LEU A 248 -15.98 2.77 10.31
N VAL A 249 -15.04 1.82 10.17
CA VAL A 249 -15.20 0.65 9.27
C VAL A 249 -16.40 -0.21 9.66
N LEU A 250 -16.67 -0.33 10.96
CA LEU A 250 -17.73 -1.20 11.52
C LEU A 250 -19.00 -0.44 11.94
N ASP A 251 -19.02 0.89 11.79
CA ASP A 251 -20.13 1.74 12.25
C ASP A 251 -21.42 1.52 11.46
N SER A 252 -21.32 1.09 10.21
CA SER A 252 -22.46 0.77 9.37
C SER A 252 -22.18 -0.47 8.52
N TYR A 253 -23.20 -1.33 8.37
CA TYR A 253 -23.11 -2.49 7.49
C TYR A 253 -22.86 -2.09 6.02
N LEU A 254 -23.50 -1.01 5.57
CA LEU A 254 -23.21 -0.36 4.30
C LEU A 254 -22.37 0.89 4.57
N THR A 255 -21.12 0.88 4.13
CA THR A 255 -20.21 2.02 4.28
C THR A 255 -20.76 3.20 3.49
N PRO A 256 -20.94 4.40 4.10
CA PRO A 256 -21.34 5.59 3.37
C PRO A 256 -20.43 5.88 2.18
N ASN A 257 -20.97 6.34 1.06
CA ASN A 257 -20.21 6.52 -0.19
C ASN A 257 -19.01 7.47 -0.01
N GLU A 258 -19.15 8.48 0.83
CA GLU A 258 -18.13 9.48 1.15
C GLU A 258 -16.98 8.90 1.98
N LEU A 259 -17.21 7.76 2.64
CA LEU A 259 -16.24 7.05 3.47
C LEU A 259 -15.78 5.72 2.84
N PHE A 260 -16.33 5.31 1.70
CA PHE A 260 -15.90 4.11 0.99
C PHE A 260 -14.43 4.24 0.57
N PHE A 261 -13.58 3.26 0.89
CA PHE A 261 -12.15 3.36 0.62
C PHE A 261 -11.87 3.66 -0.86
N VAL A 262 -10.91 4.54 -1.13
CA VAL A 262 -10.57 5.00 -2.46
C VAL A 262 -9.22 4.41 -2.88
N ARG A 263 -9.18 3.70 -4.00
CA ARG A 263 -7.93 3.23 -4.61
C ARG A 263 -7.89 3.59 -6.08
N HIS A 264 -7.21 4.68 -6.40
CA HIS A 264 -6.90 5.04 -7.78
C HIS A 264 -5.48 4.66 -8.16
N HIS A 265 -5.31 4.20 -9.40
CA HIS A 265 -3.99 4.00 -10.00
C HIS A 265 -3.61 5.17 -10.92
N LEU A 266 -4.59 5.95 -11.37
CA LEU A 266 -4.49 7.02 -12.38
C LEU A 266 -5.50 8.14 -12.04
N PRO A 267 -5.42 9.31 -12.70
CA PRO A 267 -6.42 10.38 -12.56
C PRO A 267 -7.84 9.88 -12.79
N VAL A 268 -8.81 10.53 -12.14
CA VAL A 268 -10.22 10.24 -12.35
C VAL A 268 -10.64 10.82 -13.70
N PRO A 269 -11.19 10.01 -14.63
CA PRO A 269 -11.66 10.53 -15.90
C PRO A 269 -12.89 11.44 -15.69
N ASP A 270 -12.86 12.61 -16.31
CA ASP A 270 -14.04 13.45 -16.49
C ASP A 270 -14.85 12.91 -17.68
N ILE A 271 -16.07 12.45 -17.43
CA ILE A 271 -16.87 11.71 -18.40
C ILE A 271 -18.18 12.45 -18.62
N ASP A 272 -18.43 12.88 -19.86
CA ASP A 272 -19.77 13.24 -20.32
C ASP A 272 -20.64 11.97 -20.45
N PRO A 273 -21.69 11.82 -19.63
CA PRO A 273 -22.55 10.64 -19.68
C PRO A 273 -23.26 10.42 -21.02
N ALA A 274 -23.49 11.49 -21.80
CA ALA A 274 -24.16 11.41 -23.10
C ALA A 274 -23.21 10.91 -24.22
N ALA A 275 -21.95 11.34 -24.18
CA ALA A 275 -20.91 10.91 -25.11
C ALA A 275 -20.34 9.52 -24.78
N TRP A 276 -20.43 9.07 -23.51
CA TRP A 276 -19.84 7.81 -23.08
C TRP A 276 -20.38 6.58 -23.84
N ARG A 277 -19.49 5.61 -24.11
CA ARG A 277 -19.80 4.33 -24.77
C ARG A 277 -19.05 3.19 -24.08
N LEU A 278 -19.69 2.03 -23.98
CA LEU A 278 -19.10 0.74 -23.62
C LEU A 278 -18.98 -0.14 -24.85
N THR A 279 -17.75 -0.52 -25.21
CA THR A 279 -17.49 -1.49 -26.27
C THR A 279 -17.33 -2.89 -25.67
N VAL A 280 -18.15 -3.83 -26.14
CA VAL A 280 -18.06 -5.26 -25.79
C VAL A 280 -17.58 -6.00 -27.03
N SER A 281 -16.42 -6.67 -26.93
CA SER A 281 -15.80 -7.40 -28.03
C SER A 281 -15.05 -8.63 -27.52
N GLY A 282 -14.93 -9.67 -28.34
CA GLY A 282 -14.20 -10.88 -28.00
C GLY A 282 -14.27 -11.93 -29.10
N PRO A 283 -13.49 -13.02 -28.99
CA PRO A 283 -13.55 -14.13 -29.94
C PRO A 283 -14.97 -14.70 -30.06
N GLY A 284 -15.46 -14.88 -31.28
CA GLY A 284 -16.77 -15.48 -31.54
C GLY A 284 -17.99 -14.60 -31.24
N ILE A 285 -17.80 -13.32 -30.85
CA ILE A 285 -18.90 -12.37 -30.66
C ILE A 285 -18.75 -11.16 -31.57
N LYS A 286 -19.89 -10.59 -31.98
CA LYS A 286 -19.92 -9.33 -32.72
C LYS A 286 -19.59 -8.17 -31.77
N THR A 287 -18.59 -7.36 -32.13
CA THR A 287 -18.30 -6.11 -31.43
C THR A 287 -19.55 -5.24 -31.37
N THR A 288 -19.93 -4.84 -30.16
CA THR A 288 -21.14 -4.06 -29.90
C THR A 288 -20.78 -2.85 -29.04
N GLU A 289 -21.37 -1.71 -29.35
CA GLU A 289 -21.24 -0.48 -28.55
C GLU A 289 -22.57 -0.18 -27.85
N LEU A 290 -22.51 0.14 -26.57
CA LEU A 290 -23.66 0.45 -25.72
C LEU A 290 -23.49 1.85 -25.12
N THR A 291 -24.55 2.66 -25.17
CA THR A 291 -24.61 3.92 -24.43
C THR A 291 -24.88 3.68 -22.94
N LEU A 292 -24.69 4.70 -22.10
CA LEU A 292 -25.12 4.60 -20.69
C LEU A 292 -26.64 4.37 -20.56
N GLN A 293 -27.43 4.97 -21.47
CA GLN A 293 -28.88 4.77 -21.48
C GLN A 293 -29.25 3.33 -21.84
N ASP A 294 -28.54 2.71 -22.79
CA ASP A 294 -28.73 1.30 -23.13
C ASP A 294 -28.50 0.38 -21.92
N LEU A 295 -27.44 0.63 -21.16
CA LEU A 295 -27.16 -0.14 -19.94
C LEU A 295 -28.26 -0.02 -18.89
N LYS A 296 -28.93 1.14 -18.82
CA LYS A 296 -30.02 1.40 -17.87
C LYS A 296 -31.36 0.80 -18.29
N THR A 297 -31.62 0.65 -19.59
CA THR A 297 -32.96 0.30 -20.10
C THR A 297 -33.06 -1.05 -20.82
N LYS A 298 -32.00 -1.51 -21.48
CA LYS A 298 -32.04 -2.75 -22.28
C LYS A 298 -31.86 -4.02 -21.44
N PHE A 299 -31.32 -3.90 -20.24
CA PHE A 299 -31.00 -5.04 -19.38
C PHE A 299 -31.76 -4.97 -18.05
N PRO A 300 -32.24 -6.10 -17.51
CA PRO A 300 -32.81 -6.13 -16.18
C PRO A 300 -31.78 -5.70 -15.14
N ALA A 301 -32.11 -4.68 -14.35
CA ALA A 301 -31.25 -4.22 -13.26
C ALA A 301 -31.17 -5.28 -12.15
N ARG A 302 -29.95 -5.66 -11.76
CA ARG A 302 -29.68 -6.52 -10.60
C ARG A 302 -29.08 -5.69 -9.48
N THR A 303 -29.38 -6.07 -8.25
CA THR A 303 -28.87 -5.44 -7.04
C THR A 303 -28.14 -6.48 -6.20
N VAL A 304 -26.90 -6.19 -5.79
CA VAL A 304 -26.04 -7.09 -5.03
C VAL A 304 -25.33 -6.29 -3.96
N VAL A 305 -25.48 -6.69 -2.70
CA VAL A 305 -24.62 -6.18 -1.63
C VAL A 305 -23.30 -6.94 -1.68
N ALA A 306 -22.20 -6.21 -1.80
CA ALA A 306 -20.87 -6.79 -1.88
C ALA A 306 -19.86 -5.98 -1.06
N THR A 307 -18.90 -6.67 -0.47
CA THR A 307 -17.71 -6.05 0.13
C THR A 307 -16.59 -6.05 -0.89
N LEU A 308 -15.99 -4.88 -1.12
CA LEU A 308 -14.75 -4.77 -1.87
C LEU A 308 -13.59 -4.65 -0.90
N GLN A 309 -12.55 -5.46 -1.09
CA GLN A 309 -11.34 -5.43 -0.30
C GLN A 309 -10.14 -5.26 -1.23
N CYS A 310 -9.27 -4.30 -0.93
CA CYS A 310 -8.00 -4.19 -1.61
C CYS A 310 -7.12 -5.40 -1.26
N SER A 311 -6.43 -6.00 -2.24
CA SER A 311 -5.43 -7.04 -1.98
C SER A 311 -4.31 -6.58 -1.06
N GLY A 312 -4.10 -5.26 -0.97
CA GLY A 312 -3.14 -4.65 -0.07
C GLY A 312 -3.67 -4.34 1.33
N ASN A 313 -4.92 -4.65 1.66
CA ASN A 313 -5.47 -4.36 2.99
C ASN A 313 -4.57 -5.00 4.07
N ARG A 314 -4.26 -4.25 5.13
CA ARG A 314 -3.34 -4.62 6.21
C ARG A 314 -1.87 -4.82 5.79
N ARG A 315 -1.42 -4.22 4.69
CA ARG A 315 0.00 -4.29 4.27
C ARG A 315 0.95 -3.67 5.32
N SER A 316 0.51 -2.67 6.08
CA SER A 316 1.29 -2.09 7.18
C SER A 316 1.68 -3.17 8.21
N HIS A 317 0.75 -4.03 8.59
CA HIS A 317 0.97 -5.13 9.54
C HIS A 317 1.95 -6.19 9.01
N PHE A 318 1.92 -6.46 7.70
CA PHE A 318 2.89 -7.36 7.08
C PHE A 318 4.30 -6.76 7.06
N SER A 319 4.39 -5.44 6.90
CA SER A 319 5.66 -4.71 6.79
C SER A 319 6.44 -4.63 8.11
N VAL A 320 5.82 -5.00 9.23
CA VAL A 320 6.49 -5.16 10.54
C VAL A 320 7.52 -6.30 10.51
N VAL A 321 7.29 -7.37 9.73
CA VAL A 321 8.23 -8.49 9.62
C VAL A 321 9.31 -8.19 8.59
N ARG A 322 8.89 -7.72 7.41
CA ARG A 322 9.78 -7.26 6.34
C ARG A 322 9.02 -6.26 5.49
N ARG A 323 9.63 -5.10 5.23
CA ARG A 323 9.02 -4.04 4.43
C ARG A 323 8.55 -4.56 3.07
N ALA A 324 7.25 -4.45 2.81
CA ALA A 324 6.65 -4.78 1.52
C ALA A 324 6.60 -3.57 0.59
N GLN A 325 6.50 -3.81 -0.72
CA GLN A 325 6.24 -2.76 -1.70
C GLN A 325 4.74 -2.46 -1.80
N GLY A 326 4.41 -1.19 -2.06
CA GLY A 326 3.04 -0.70 -2.23
C GLY A 326 2.56 0.20 -1.09
N ILE A 327 1.29 0.58 -1.15
CA ILE A 327 0.67 1.49 -0.18
C ILE A 327 0.55 0.80 1.18
N MET A 328 0.96 1.48 2.26
CA MET A 328 0.92 0.95 3.61
C MET A 328 -0.46 1.08 4.24
N TRP A 329 -1.45 0.45 3.62
CA TRP A 329 -2.81 0.36 4.14
C TRP A 329 -2.83 -0.25 5.54
N ASP A 330 -3.63 0.33 6.42
CA ASP A 330 -3.99 -0.29 7.68
C ASP A 330 -5.18 -1.25 7.50
N THR A 331 -6.21 -1.21 8.34
CA THR A 331 -7.37 -2.11 8.26
C THR A 331 -8.51 -1.58 7.38
N GLY A 332 -8.41 -0.34 6.90
CA GLY A 332 -9.51 0.41 6.30
C GLY A 332 -9.66 0.25 4.79
N ALA A 333 -8.79 -0.49 4.11
CA ALA A 333 -8.85 -0.71 2.66
C ALA A 333 -9.90 -1.80 2.29
N VAL A 334 -11.08 -1.68 2.89
CA VAL A 334 -12.24 -2.54 2.74
C VAL A 334 -13.52 -1.74 2.99
N SER A 335 -14.55 -1.92 2.16
CA SER A 335 -15.85 -1.27 2.34
C SER A 335 -16.96 -2.08 1.69
N THR A 336 -18.18 -1.94 2.20
CA THR A 336 -19.37 -2.68 1.74
C THR A 336 -20.42 -1.73 1.20
N ALA A 337 -20.97 -2.01 0.02
CA ALA A 337 -22.03 -1.21 -0.58
C ALA A 337 -23.07 -2.08 -1.28
N GLU A 338 -24.25 -1.50 -1.51
CA GLU A 338 -25.25 -2.06 -2.41
C GLU A 338 -24.96 -1.60 -3.85
N PHE A 339 -24.65 -2.56 -4.72
CA PHE A 339 -24.33 -2.32 -6.12
C PHE A 339 -25.53 -2.66 -7.00
N ARG A 340 -25.97 -1.70 -7.83
CA ARG A 340 -27.07 -1.87 -8.79
C ARG A 340 -26.66 -1.60 -10.25
N GLY A 341 -26.82 -2.58 -11.14
CA GLY A 341 -26.50 -2.43 -12.55
C GLY A 341 -26.96 -3.59 -13.43
N ALA A 342 -26.54 -3.59 -14.70
CA ALA A 342 -26.70 -4.74 -15.57
C ALA A 342 -25.75 -5.87 -15.13
N ALA A 343 -26.18 -7.12 -15.27
CA ALA A 343 -25.26 -8.26 -15.15
C ALA A 343 -24.26 -8.25 -16.31
N LEU A 344 -23.01 -8.63 -16.03
CA LEU A 344 -21.97 -8.81 -17.04
C LEU A 344 -22.29 -9.99 -17.97
#